data_AF-A0A4P5V5Y5-F1
#
_entry.id   AF-A0A4P5V5Y5-F1
#
_cell.length_a   1.000
_cell.length_b   1.000
_cell.length_c   1.000
_cell.angle_alpha   90.00
_cell.angle_beta   90.00
_cell.angle_gamma   90.00
#
_symmetry.space_group_name_H-M   'P 1'
#
loop_
_entity.id
_entity.type
_entity.pdbx_description
1 polymer ?
#
loop_
_entity_poly.entity_id
_entity_poly.type
_entity_poly.pdbx_seq_one_letter_code
_entity_poly.pdbx_strand_id
1 'polypeptide(L)'
;MPRTPRVAMAPRPKKEPVESEEPAVSSDAVAGDMRVAFAVEIVGTFALIFISVGALAVTRANDAVGAALAYGLTTAVLIGALGHLSAALFNPAVALAFAVTGRMTFRDAGIATVGQAIGAVLGAAGVVIAFPSDMIQKVANGTPAVGPGAGAFGACAAEAVATFLITIVLYGAWFDHRNRSALGPLYAGLAVVAGTLATAGISGGIMNPARWFGPALYNATYSEFWVWIVGPCLGAILAGVAYQFGFLRAPRG
;
A
#
# COMPACT_ATOMS: atom_id res chain seq x y z
N MET A 1 -50.48 -60.35 -14.99
CA MET A 1 -49.62 -59.15 -14.98
C MET A 1 -48.16 -59.60 -14.87
N PRO A 2 -47.26 -59.22 -15.78
CA PRO A 2 -45.85 -59.62 -15.71
C PRO A 2 -45.10 -58.76 -14.70
N ARG A 3 -44.28 -59.38 -13.85
CA ARG A 3 -43.37 -58.69 -12.91
C ARG A 3 -42.12 -58.24 -13.67
N THR A 4 -41.81 -56.95 -13.63
CA THR A 4 -40.56 -56.39 -14.17
C THR A 4 -39.36 -56.81 -13.30
N PRO A 5 -38.19 -57.14 -13.88
CA PRO A 5 -36.98 -57.46 -13.11
C PRO A 5 -36.35 -56.18 -12.53
N ARG A 6 -35.94 -56.22 -11.26
CA ARG A 6 -35.11 -55.17 -10.64
C ARG A 6 -33.69 -55.23 -11.20
N VAL A 7 -33.25 -54.17 -11.86
CA VAL A 7 -31.85 -53.95 -12.23
C VAL A 7 -31.06 -53.61 -10.97
N ALA A 8 -30.03 -54.41 -10.66
CA ALA A 8 -29.12 -54.16 -9.54
C ALA A 8 -28.18 -52.99 -9.90
N MET A 9 -28.16 -51.95 -9.06
CA MET A 9 -27.24 -50.82 -9.19
C MET A 9 -25.82 -51.26 -8.78
N ALA A 10 -24.83 -51.04 -9.64
CA ALA A 10 -23.43 -51.30 -9.32
C ALA A 10 -22.95 -50.40 -8.16
N PRO A 11 -22.06 -50.89 -7.28
CA PRO A 11 -21.54 -50.11 -6.16
C PRO A 11 -20.67 -48.95 -6.64
N ARG A 12 -20.86 -47.77 -6.06
CA ARG A 12 -20.04 -46.59 -6.35
C ARG A 12 -18.59 -46.83 -5.93
N PRO A 13 -17.59 -46.38 -6.70
CA PRO A 13 -16.20 -46.46 -6.30
C PRO A 13 -15.98 -45.63 -5.03
N LYS A 14 -15.25 -46.20 -4.06
CA LYS A 14 -14.83 -45.51 -2.84
C LYS A 14 -13.89 -44.38 -3.25
N LYS A 15 -14.21 -43.14 -2.86
CA LYS A 15 -13.25 -42.02 -2.92
C LYS A 15 -12.12 -42.32 -1.94
N GLU A 16 -10.90 -42.45 -2.45
CA GLU A 16 -9.72 -42.46 -1.59
C GLU A 16 -9.57 -41.11 -0.89
N PRO A 17 -9.06 -41.08 0.35
CA PRO A 17 -8.82 -39.82 1.05
C PRO A 17 -7.69 -39.09 0.32
N VAL A 18 -7.98 -37.88 -0.17
CA VAL A 18 -6.93 -36.95 -0.61
C VAL A 18 -6.24 -36.44 0.65
N GLU A 19 -5.07 -37.00 0.96
CA GLU A 19 -4.14 -36.37 1.91
C GLU A 19 -3.85 -34.96 1.40
N SER A 20 -4.38 -33.97 2.11
CA SER A 20 -4.06 -32.57 1.88
C SER A 20 -2.78 -32.27 2.64
N GLU A 21 -1.64 -32.56 2.01
CA GLU A 21 -0.42 -31.82 2.30
C GLU A 21 -0.65 -30.38 1.84
N GLU A 22 -1.25 -29.54 2.70
CA GLU A 22 -1.07 -28.10 2.59
C GLU A 22 0.39 -27.82 2.94
N PRO A 23 1.24 -27.40 1.98
CA PRO A 23 2.55 -26.93 2.35
C PRO A 23 2.34 -25.65 3.15
N ALA A 24 2.95 -25.58 4.34
CA ALA A 24 3.16 -24.33 5.04
C ALA A 24 3.64 -23.28 4.04
N VAL A 25 2.93 -22.16 3.94
CA VAL A 25 3.23 -21.06 3.02
C VAL A 25 4.72 -20.75 3.10
N SER A 26 5.49 -21.16 2.09
CA SER A 26 6.93 -20.95 2.09
C SER A 26 7.20 -19.45 2.00
N SER A 27 8.26 -19.02 2.67
CA SER A 27 8.76 -17.64 2.70
C SER A 27 9.11 -17.04 1.33
N ASP A 28 8.90 -17.79 0.24
CA ASP A 28 9.37 -17.49 -1.10
C ASP A 28 8.38 -16.64 -1.90
N ALA A 29 7.17 -16.40 -1.39
CA ALA A 29 6.14 -15.59 -2.07
C ALA A 29 6.54 -14.11 -2.27
N VAL A 30 7.63 -13.66 -1.63
CA VAL A 30 8.20 -12.30 -1.77
C VAL A 30 9.69 -12.32 -2.18
N ALA A 31 10.31 -13.50 -2.33
CA ALA A 31 11.74 -13.64 -2.59
C ALA A 31 12.09 -13.43 -4.08
N GLY A 32 11.85 -12.21 -4.58
CA GLY A 32 12.48 -11.72 -5.80
C GLY A 32 13.95 -11.39 -5.57
N ASP A 33 14.73 -11.22 -6.65
CA ASP A 33 16.12 -10.74 -6.54
C ASP A 33 16.14 -9.41 -5.75
N MET A 34 16.85 -9.39 -4.62
CA MET A 34 16.95 -8.23 -3.74
C MET A 34 17.38 -6.96 -4.47
N ARG A 35 18.23 -7.08 -5.49
CA ARG A 35 18.68 -5.93 -6.32
C ARG A 35 17.52 -5.39 -7.15
N VAL A 36 16.72 -6.28 -7.72
CA VAL A 36 15.52 -5.92 -8.49
C VAL A 36 14.49 -5.28 -7.55
N ALA A 37 14.24 -5.86 -6.38
CA ALA A 37 13.32 -5.30 -5.39
C ALA A 37 13.74 -3.89 -4.95
N PHE A 38 15.01 -3.70 -4.63
CA PHE A 38 15.53 -2.39 -4.27
C PHE A 38 15.38 -1.36 -5.40
N ALA A 39 15.67 -1.75 -6.64
CA ALA A 39 15.50 -0.88 -7.81
C ALA A 39 14.02 -0.52 -8.05
N VAL A 40 13.11 -1.49 -7.90
CA VAL A 40 11.66 -1.26 -8.01
C VAL A 40 11.20 -0.27 -6.97
N GLU A 41 11.60 -0.42 -5.71
CA GLU A 41 11.23 0.50 -4.63
C GLU A 41 11.73 1.93 -4.89
N ILE A 42 12.94 2.10 -5.44
CA ILE A 42 13.45 3.43 -5.85
C ILE A 42 12.61 4.02 -6.98
N VAL A 43 12.46 3.28 -8.09
CA VAL A 43 11.80 3.79 -9.31
C VAL A 43 10.33 4.07 -9.06
N GLY A 44 9.64 3.16 -8.36
CA GLY A 44 8.23 3.33 -8.03
C GLY A 44 8.02 4.50 -7.06
N THR A 45 8.82 4.64 -6.01
CA THR A 45 8.67 5.76 -5.07
C THR A 45 9.04 7.10 -5.72
N PHE A 46 10.05 7.12 -6.60
CA PHE A 46 10.37 8.28 -7.45
C PHE A 46 9.16 8.73 -8.26
N ALA A 47 8.58 7.81 -9.05
CA ALA A 47 7.44 8.11 -9.91
C ALA A 47 6.21 8.53 -9.08
N LEU A 48 5.98 7.84 -7.95
CA LEU A 48 4.89 8.14 -7.04
C LEU A 48 4.96 9.58 -6.52
N ILE A 49 6.12 10.02 -6.03
CA ILE A 49 6.30 11.39 -5.54
C ILE A 49 6.25 12.39 -6.69
N PHE A 50 6.95 12.12 -7.79
CA PHE A 50 7.00 13.04 -8.93
C PHE A 50 5.60 13.35 -9.47
N ILE A 51 4.78 12.32 -9.71
CA ILE A 51 3.44 12.49 -10.26
C ILE A 51 2.47 13.07 -9.22
N SER A 52 2.46 12.58 -7.99
CA SER A 52 1.50 13.05 -6.97
C SER A 52 1.76 14.50 -6.55
N VAL A 53 3.02 14.90 -6.36
CA VAL A 53 3.38 16.29 -6.04
C VAL A 53 3.28 17.18 -7.26
N GLY A 54 3.66 16.70 -8.46
CA GLY A 54 3.46 17.43 -9.71
C GLY A 54 1.99 17.79 -9.94
N ALA A 55 1.07 16.86 -9.70
CA ALA A 55 -0.36 17.12 -9.79
C ALA A 55 -0.83 18.20 -8.80
N LEU A 56 -0.34 18.18 -7.55
CA LEU A 56 -0.60 19.24 -6.58
C LEU A 56 -0.07 20.59 -7.06
N ALA A 57 1.14 20.63 -7.61
CA ALA A 57 1.76 21.86 -8.10
C ALA A 57 1.00 22.46 -9.29
N VAL A 58 0.56 21.64 -10.26
CA VAL A 58 -0.22 22.07 -11.42
C VAL A 58 -1.54 22.73 -11.00
N THR A 59 -2.21 22.18 -9.99
CA THR A 59 -3.50 22.69 -9.51
C THR A 59 -3.35 23.75 -8.43
N ARG A 60 -2.11 24.06 -8.00
CA ARG A 60 -1.80 24.95 -6.88
C ARG A 60 -2.56 24.58 -5.60
N ALA A 61 -2.72 23.27 -5.37
CA ALA A 61 -3.53 22.69 -4.29
C ALA A 61 -5.02 23.09 -4.28
N ASN A 62 -5.57 23.60 -5.39
CA ASN A 62 -6.99 23.95 -5.50
C ASN A 62 -7.88 22.80 -6.00
N ASP A 63 -7.29 21.62 -6.28
CA ASP A 63 -8.03 20.44 -6.72
C ASP A 63 -7.63 19.21 -5.91
N ALA A 64 -8.33 19.02 -4.78
CA ALA A 64 -8.11 17.87 -3.90
C ALA A 64 -8.48 16.54 -4.57
N VAL A 65 -9.44 16.54 -5.49
CA VAL A 65 -9.89 15.33 -6.20
C VAL A 65 -8.84 14.90 -7.21
N GLY A 66 -8.36 15.81 -8.04
CA GLY A 66 -7.26 15.55 -8.97
C GLY A 66 -5.99 15.09 -8.27
N ALA A 67 -5.65 15.70 -7.12
CA ALA A 67 -4.50 15.28 -6.32
C ALA A 67 -4.64 13.85 -5.75
N ALA A 68 -5.81 13.53 -5.20
CA ALA A 68 -6.10 12.19 -4.69
C ALA A 68 -6.07 11.13 -5.81
N LEU A 69 -6.66 11.44 -6.97
CA LEU A 69 -6.64 10.57 -8.15
C LEU A 69 -5.20 10.37 -8.66
N ALA A 70 -4.40 11.43 -8.77
CA ALA A 70 -3.01 11.31 -9.20
C ALA A 70 -2.21 10.40 -8.25
N TYR A 71 -2.39 10.56 -6.94
CA TYR A 71 -1.69 9.73 -5.96
C TYR A 71 -2.13 8.25 -6.04
N GLY A 72 -3.44 8.00 -6.00
CA GLY A 72 -3.95 6.63 -5.99
C GLY A 72 -3.82 5.89 -7.32
N LEU A 73 -4.08 6.54 -8.45
CA LEU A 73 -3.92 5.91 -9.77
C LEU A 73 -2.46 5.61 -10.09
N THR A 74 -1.53 6.50 -9.72
CA THR A 74 -0.09 6.22 -9.85
C THR A 74 0.30 4.99 -9.02
N THR A 75 -0.22 4.88 -7.80
CA THR A 75 -0.02 3.69 -6.96
C THR A 75 -0.54 2.43 -7.64
N ALA A 76 -1.78 2.45 -8.15
CA ALA A 76 -2.36 1.29 -8.85
C ALA A 76 -1.55 0.87 -10.08
N VAL A 77 -1.15 1.83 -10.92
CA VAL A 77 -0.38 1.58 -12.14
C VAL A 77 0.98 0.99 -11.81
N LEU A 78 1.70 1.55 -10.83
CA LEU A 78 3.03 1.06 -10.46
C LEU A 78 2.97 -0.32 -9.81
N ILE A 79 2.01 -0.57 -8.92
CA ILE A 79 1.82 -1.91 -8.33
C ILE A 79 1.45 -2.92 -9.43
N GLY A 80 0.58 -2.55 -10.37
CA GLY A 80 0.19 -3.43 -11.48
C GLY A 80 1.36 -3.75 -12.40
N ALA A 81 2.20 -2.76 -12.69
CA ALA A 81 3.35 -2.90 -13.58
C ALA A 81 4.55 -3.60 -12.93
N LEU A 82 4.84 -3.33 -11.65
CA LEU A 82 6.08 -3.73 -10.99
C LEU A 82 5.87 -4.74 -9.84
N GLY A 83 4.63 -4.98 -9.42
CA GLY A 83 4.33 -5.81 -8.25
C GLY A 83 4.80 -7.26 -8.38
N HIS A 84 4.80 -7.80 -9.59
CA HIS A 84 5.30 -9.16 -9.86
C HIS A 84 6.82 -9.29 -9.70
N LEU A 85 7.56 -8.17 -9.62
CA LEU A 85 9.01 -8.16 -9.42
C LEU A 85 9.43 -8.14 -7.94
N SER A 86 8.65 -7.51 -7.05
CA SER A 86 9.06 -7.27 -5.65
C SER A 86 7.94 -6.98 -4.63
N ALA A 87 6.68 -7.23 -4.99
CA ALA A 87 5.47 -6.74 -4.31
C ALA A 87 5.20 -5.23 -4.41
N ALA A 88 6.17 -4.40 -4.83
CA ALA A 88 5.97 -2.99 -5.18
C ALA A 88 5.29 -2.17 -4.06
N LEU A 89 5.94 -2.07 -2.90
CA LEU A 89 5.31 -1.52 -1.69
C LEU A 89 5.25 0.00 -1.71
N PHE A 90 6.35 0.64 -2.11
CA PHE A 90 6.54 2.10 -2.20
C PHE A 90 6.22 2.88 -0.92
N ASN A 91 6.10 2.20 0.23
CA ASN A 91 5.59 2.72 1.48
C ASN A 91 6.24 2.03 2.69
N PRO A 92 7.03 2.75 3.50
CA PRO A 92 7.69 2.18 4.67
C PRO A 92 6.73 1.58 5.71
N ALA A 93 5.53 2.14 5.86
CA ALA A 93 4.54 1.64 6.80
C ALA A 93 4.02 0.25 6.39
N VAL A 94 3.81 0.04 5.09
CA VAL A 94 3.36 -1.25 4.55
C VAL A 94 4.48 -2.28 4.65
N ALA A 95 5.73 -1.90 4.33
CA ALA A 95 6.90 -2.77 4.50
C ALA A 95 7.05 -3.22 5.95
N LEU A 96 6.89 -2.31 6.92
CA LEU A 96 6.92 -2.63 8.34
C LEU A 96 5.79 -3.58 8.73
N ALA A 97 4.56 -3.36 8.25
CA ALA A 97 3.44 -4.25 8.51
C ALA A 97 3.68 -5.66 7.96
N PHE A 98 4.27 -5.78 6.76
CA PHE A 98 4.62 -7.08 6.18
C PHE A 98 5.72 -7.78 7.00
N ALA A 99 6.69 -7.03 7.54
CA ALA A 99 7.70 -7.61 8.43
C ALA A 99 7.11 -8.10 9.75
N VAL A 100 6.25 -7.31 10.39
CA VAL A 100 5.61 -7.64 11.67
C VAL A 100 4.73 -8.89 11.59
N THR A 101 4.07 -9.12 10.45
CA THR A 101 3.24 -10.32 10.24
C THR A 101 3.98 -11.49 9.61
N GLY A 102 5.30 -11.38 9.41
CA GLY A 102 6.12 -12.46 8.86
C GLY A 102 5.96 -12.69 7.35
N ARG A 103 5.46 -11.70 6.61
CA ARG A 103 5.36 -11.73 5.13
C ARG A 103 6.66 -11.33 4.44
N MET A 104 7.56 -10.67 5.15
CA MET A 104 8.95 -10.43 4.75
C MET A 104 9.84 -10.38 5.99
N THR A 105 11.16 -10.45 5.80
CA THR A 105 12.08 -10.25 6.92
C THR A 105 12.20 -8.75 7.25
N PHE A 106 12.55 -8.43 8.50
CA PHE A 106 12.86 -7.05 8.89
C PHE A 106 14.04 -6.46 8.11
N ARG A 107 14.99 -7.31 7.69
CA ARG A 107 16.11 -6.90 6.85
C ARG A 107 15.61 -6.40 5.49
N ASP A 108 14.72 -7.16 4.86
CA ASP A 108 14.21 -6.83 3.53
C ASP A 108 13.29 -5.60 3.59
N ALA A 109 12.47 -5.48 4.64
CA ALA A 109 11.69 -4.28 4.92
C ALA A 109 12.59 -3.04 5.11
N GLY A 110 13.72 -3.19 5.80
CA GLY A 110 14.72 -2.13 5.96
C GLY A 110 15.35 -1.72 4.63
N ILE A 111 15.73 -2.68 3.79
CA ILE A 111 16.29 -2.41 2.45
C ILE A 111 15.25 -1.72 1.56
N ALA A 112 14.01 -2.19 1.55
CA ALA A 112 12.91 -1.56 0.83
C ALA A 112 12.68 -0.12 1.32
N THR A 113 12.68 0.11 2.64
CA THR A 113 12.53 1.44 3.24
C THR A 113 13.64 2.40 2.80
N VAL A 114 14.89 1.93 2.71
CA VAL A 114 16.00 2.74 2.19
C VAL A 114 15.78 3.07 0.71
N GLY A 115 15.35 2.09 -0.10
CA GLY A 115 15.04 2.30 -1.52
C GLY A 115 13.91 3.33 -1.70
N GLN A 116 12.86 3.22 -0.90
CA GLN A 116 11.74 4.15 -0.85
C GLN A 116 12.19 5.57 -0.46
N ALA A 117 13.04 5.70 0.55
CA ALA A 117 13.58 7.00 0.97
C ALA A 117 14.43 7.65 -0.15
N ILE A 118 15.28 6.87 -0.83
CA ILE A 118 16.07 7.35 -1.97
C ILE A 118 15.14 7.78 -3.11
N GLY A 119 14.20 6.93 -3.50
CA GLY A 119 13.21 7.25 -4.53
C GLY A 119 12.41 8.49 -4.19
N ALA A 120 12.01 8.65 -2.92
CA ALA A 120 11.28 9.82 -2.44
C ALA A 120 12.07 11.12 -2.58
N VAL A 121 13.34 11.12 -2.17
CA VAL A 121 14.23 12.28 -2.32
C VAL A 121 14.42 12.60 -3.80
N LEU A 122 14.70 11.60 -4.64
CA LEU A 122 14.88 11.80 -6.08
C LEU A 122 13.59 12.32 -6.76
N GLY A 123 12.43 11.82 -6.35
CA GLY A 123 11.13 12.25 -6.88
C GLY A 123 10.84 13.70 -6.54
N ALA A 124 11.07 14.09 -5.27
CA ALA A 124 10.96 15.48 -4.83
C ALA A 124 11.96 16.39 -5.56
N ALA A 125 13.22 15.94 -5.73
CA ALA A 125 14.22 16.63 -6.53
C ALA A 125 13.74 16.87 -7.96
N GLY A 126 13.17 15.83 -8.59
CA GLY A 126 12.64 15.89 -9.94
C GLY A 126 11.55 16.95 -10.07
N VAL A 127 10.65 17.06 -9.10
CA VAL A 127 9.61 18.11 -9.09
C VAL A 127 10.23 19.50 -8.96
N VAL A 128 11.18 19.67 -8.03
CA VAL A 128 11.87 20.96 -7.83
C VAL A 128 12.61 21.42 -9.09
N ILE A 129 13.19 20.48 -9.84
CA ILE A 129 13.92 20.76 -11.08
C ILE A 129 12.97 21.01 -12.26
N ALA A 130 11.89 20.23 -12.37
CA ALA A 130 11.06 20.22 -13.58
C ALA A 130 9.95 21.29 -13.59
N PHE A 131 9.52 21.79 -12.43
CA PHE A 131 8.38 22.69 -12.32
C PHE A 131 8.81 24.12 -11.96
N PRO A 132 8.06 25.16 -12.40
CA PRO A 132 8.29 26.54 -11.97
C PRO A 132 8.28 26.68 -10.44
N SER A 133 9.24 27.44 -9.92
CA SER A 133 9.44 27.61 -8.47
C SER A 133 8.19 28.14 -7.75
N ASP A 134 7.41 29.02 -8.38
CA ASP A 134 6.18 29.56 -7.79
C ASP A 134 5.09 28.49 -7.60
N MET A 135 5.01 27.51 -8.51
CA MET A 135 4.02 26.43 -8.45
C MET A 135 4.30 25.47 -7.29
N ILE A 136 5.56 25.05 -7.13
CA ILE A 136 5.97 24.10 -6.10
C ILE A 136 5.97 24.73 -4.70
N GLN A 137 6.40 25.99 -4.58
CA GLN A 137 6.41 26.70 -3.30
C GLN A 137 4.97 26.95 -2.79
N LYS A 138 4.01 27.13 -3.70
CA LYS A 138 2.59 27.28 -3.33
C LYS A 138 2.02 26.05 -2.62
N VAL A 139 2.61 24.88 -2.86
CA VAL A 139 2.22 23.60 -2.24
C VAL A 139 3.27 23.07 -1.27
N ALA A 140 4.15 23.94 -0.75
CA ALA A 140 5.21 23.57 0.20
C ALA A 140 6.09 22.42 -0.31
N ASN A 141 6.40 22.42 -1.61
CA ASN A 141 7.13 21.37 -2.32
C ASN A 141 6.49 19.96 -2.19
N GLY A 142 5.20 19.89 -1.86
CA GLY A 142 4.46 18.64 -1.62
C GLY A 142 4.49 18.14 -0.16
N THR A 143 5.07 18.93 0.75
CA THR A 143 5.17 18.59 2.17
C THR A 143 3.81 18.74 2.82
N PRO A 144 3.28 17.68 3.47
CA PRO A 144 2.03 17.79 4.20
C PRO A 144 2.17 18.64 5.47
N ALA A 145 1.04 19.13 5.94
CA ALA A 145 0.91 19.82 7.21
C ALA A 145 -0.37 19.34 7.92
N VAL A 146 -0.40 19.47 9.25
CA VAL A 146 -1.64 19.31 10.00
C VAL A 146 -2.62 20.40 9.56
N GLY A 147 -3.82 19.99 9.18
CA GLY A 147 -4.86 20.87 8.69
C GLY A 147 -5.33 21.86 9.76
N PRO A 148 -5.76 23.07 9.36
CA PRO A 148 -6.27 24.06 10.30
C PRO A 148 -7.38 23.48 11.19
N GLY A 149 -7.17 23.50 12.51
CA GLY A 149 -8.16 23.03 13.50
C GLY A 149 -8.21 21.52 13.77
N ALA A 150 -7.47 20.68 13.04
CA ALA A 150 -7.51 19.22 13.23
C ALA A 150 -6.69 18.72 14.44
N GLY A 151 -5.61 19.44 14.79
CA GLY A 151 -4.64 19.04 15.82
C GLY A 151 -3.81 17.80 15.45
N ALA A 152 -2.57 17.73 15.93
CA ALA A 152 -1.62 16.68 15.53
C ALA A 152 -2.10 15.24 15.84
N PHE A 153 -2.75 15.03 16.99
CA PHE A 153 -3.29 13.71 17.34
C PHE A 153 -4.45 13.28 16.43
N GLY A 154 -5.34 14.21 16.07
CA GLY A 154 -6.43 13.95 15.13
C GLY A 154 -5.89 13.62 13.73
N ALA A 155 -4.90 14.37 13.26
CA ALA A 155 -4.19 14.08 12.02
C ALA A 155 -3.50 12.71 12.03
N CYS A 156 -2.82 12.34 13.13
CA CYS A 156 -2.19 11.03 13.29
C CYS A 156 -3.21 9.89 13.26
N ALA A 157 -4.37 10.06 13.90
CA ALA A 157 -5.45 9.07 13.88
C ALA A 157 -6.06 8.93 12.47
N ALA A 158 -6.25 10.04 11.77
CA ALA A 158 -6.73 10.04 10.39
C ALA A 158 -5.76 9.30 9.44
N GLU A 159 -4.46 9.58 9.54
CA GLU A 159 -3.41 8.86 8.82
C GLU A 159 -3.42 7.36 9.13
N ALA A 160 -3.63 6.98 10.39
CA ALA A 160 -3.72 5.57 10.77
C ALA A 160 -4.92 4.86 10.14
N VAL A 161 -6.11 5.45 10.18
CA VAL A 161 -7.32 4.86 9.58
C VAL A 161 -7.18 4.75 8.06
N ALA A 162 -6.66 5.78 7.41
CA ALA A 162 -6.48 5.78 5.97
C ALA A 162 -5.41 4.75 5.52
N THR A 163 -4.32 4.61 6.28
CA THR A 163 -3.28 3.60 5.99
C THR A 163 -3.74 2.18 6.32
N PHE A 164 -4.62 2.02 7.33
CA PHE A 164 -5.28 0.75 7.61
C PHE A 164 -6.09 0.28 6.39
N LEU A 165 -6.84 1.17 5.74
CA LEU A 165 -7.62 0.85 4.54
C LEU A 165 -6.74 0.37 3.38
N ILE A 166 -5.61 1.02 3.13
CA ILE A 166 -4.67 0.57 2.08
C ILE A 166 -4.14 -0.83 2.41
N THR A 167 -3.70 -1.01 3.65
CA THR A 167 -3.00 -2.23 4.05
C THR A 167 -3.95 -3.41 4.12
N ILE A 168 -5.19 -3.25 4.61
CA ILE A 168 -6.16 -4.34 4.66
C ILE A 168 -6.54 -4.82 3.24
N VAL A 169 -6.61 -3.90 2.28
CA VAL A 169 -6.84 -4.22 0.85
C VAL A 169 -5.66 -5.01 0.28
N LEU A 170 -4.42 -4.58 0.55
CA LEU A 170 -3.23 -5.31 0.11
C LEU A 170 -3.19 -6.74 0.65
N TYR A 171 -3.47 -6.93 1.96
CA TYR A 171 -3.53 -8.27 2.53
C TYR A 171 -4.60 -9.13 1.86
N GLY A 172 -5.79 -8.58 1.64
CA GLY A 172 -6.87 -9.33 1.00
C GLY A 172 -6.65 -9.65 -0.46
N ALA A 173 -5.84 -8.86 -1.18
CA ALA A 173 -5.55 -9.14 -2.58
C ALA A 173 -4.28 -10.00 -2.78
N TRP A 174 -3.27 -9.90 -1.92
CA TRP A 174 -1.99 -10.62 -2.08
C TRP A 174 -1.97 -11.95 -1.33
N PHE A 175 -2.64 -12.02 -0.19
CA PHE A 175 -2.43 -13.09 0.77
C PHE A 175 -3.65 -13.95 1.05
N ASP A 176 -4.85 -13.50 0.70
CA ASP A 176 -6.05 -14.32 0.77
C ASP A 176 -6.28 -15.10 -0.53
N HIS A 177 -6.12 -16.41 -0.49
CA HIS A 177 -6.38 -17.29 -1.63
C HIS A 177 -7.84 -17.26 -2.08
N ARG A 178 -8.77 -16.86 -1.20
CA ARG A 178 -10.20 -16.70 -1.53
C ARG A 178 -10.47 -15.50 -2.43
N ASN A 179 -9.54 -14.54 -2.50
CA ASN A 179 -9.71 -13.26 -3.20
C ASN A 179 -8.48 -12.87 -4.05
N ARG A 180 -7.77 -13.84 -4.61
CA ARG A 180 -6.71 -13.56 -5.59
C ARG A 180 -7.31 -12.91 -6.84
N SER A 181 -7.18 -11.60 -6.94
CA SER A 181 -7.77 -10.79 -8.00
C SER A 181 -6.68 -10.09 -8.81
N ALA A 182 -6.77 -10.17 -10.14
CA ALA A 182 -5.95 -9.36 -11.04
C ALA A 182 -6.18 -7.85 -10.86
N LEU A 183 -7.29 -7.47 -10.20
CA LEU A 183 -7.62 -6.07 -9.86
C LEU A 183 -7.04 -5.62 -8.52
N GLY A 184 -6.28 -6.47 -7.81
CA GLY A 184 -5.61 -6.12 -6.57
C GLY A 184 -4.86 -4.77 -6.60
N PRO A 185 -4.03 -4.50 -7.64
CA PRO A 185 -3.36 -3.21 -7.78
C PRO A 185 -4.32 -2.03 -7.87
N LEU A 186 -5.41 -2.18 -8.63
CA LEU A 186 -6.44 -1.15 -8.76
C LEU A 186 -7.11 -0.88 -7.40
N TYR A 187 -7.46 -1.91 -6.65
CA TYR A 187 -8.05 -1.73 -5.32
C TYR A 187 -7.12 -1.01 -4.35
N ALA A 188 -5.82 -1.33 -4.37
CA ALA A 188 -4.83 -0.64 -3.55
C ALA A 188 -4.75 0.86 -3.91
N GLY A 189 -4.71 1.21 -5.20
CA GLY A 189 -4.75 2.61 -5.62
C GLY A 189 -6.05 3.32 -5.28
N LEU A 190 -7.20 2.66 -5.44
CA LEU A 190 -8.50 3.22 -5.03
C LEU A 190 -8.60 3.44 -3.52
N ALA A 191 -7.98 2.58 -2.70
CA ALA A 191 -7.86 2.79 -1.26
C ALA A 191 -7.03 4.05 -0.95
N VAL A 192 -5.94 4.29 -1.68
CA VAL A 192 -5.17 5.54 -1.58
C VAL A 192 -6.00 6.75 -1.98
N VAL A 193 -6.78 6.68 -3.08
CA VAL A 193 -7.71 7.77 -3.48
C VAL A 193 -8.69 8.06 -2.33
N ALA A 194 -9.38 7.04 -1.83
CA ALA A 194 -10.38 7.18 -0.79
C ALA A 194 -9.80 7.76 0.51
N GLY A 195 -8.65 7.24 0.96
CA GLY A 195 -7.95 7.74 2.14
C GLY A 195 -7.49 9.19 1.96
N THR A 196 -6.94 9.54 0.80
CA THR A 196 -6.52 10.93 0.50
C THR A 196 -7.71 11.88 0.54
N LEU A 197 -8.81 11.55 -0.16
CA LEU A 197 -10.02 12.38 -0.17
C LEU A 197 -10.59 12.60 1.23
N ALA A 198 -10.58 11.55 2.07
CA ALA A 198 -11.12 11.62 3.42
C ALA A 198 -10.25 12.45 4.38
N THR A 199 -8.93 12.49 4.16
CA THR A 199 -7.97 13.01 5.15
C THR A 199 -7.11 14.18 4.66
N ALA A 200 -7.22 14.59 3.40
CA ALA A 200 -6.44 15.69 2.81
C ALA A 200 -6.52 16.98 3.62
N GLY A 201 -7.72 17.37 4.07
CA GLY A 201 -7.93 18.57 4.88
C GLY A 201 -7.49 18.46 6.35
N ILE A 202 -7.10 17.26 6.82
CA ILE A 202 -6.75 16.97 8.21
C ILE A 202 -5.24 16.77 8.37
N SER A 203 -4.61 15.99 7.48
CA SER A 203 -3.19 15.63 7.54
C SER A 203 -2.45 15.76 6.21
N GLY A 204 -3.14 16.20 5.15
CA GLY A 204 -2.67 16.11 3.76
C GLY A 204 -2.96 14.76 3.08
N GLY A 205 -3.44 13.76 3.82
CA GLY A 205 -3.85 12.46 3.29
C GLY A 205 -2.73 11.72 2.55
N ILE A 206 -1.67 11.41 3.30
CA ILE A 206 -0.37 11.04 2.74
C ILE A 206 -0.15 9.53 2.85
N MET A 207 -0.55 8.93 3.98
CA MET A 207 -0.59 7.49 4.28
C MET A 207 0.74 6.75 4.06
N ASN A 208 1.84 7.49 3.97
CA ASN A 208 3.13 6.98 3.51
C ASN A 208 4.29 7.84 4.06
N PRO A 209 5.11 7.28 4.96
CA PRO A 209 6.29 7.96 5.51
C PRO A 209 7.27 8.49 4.45
N ALA A 210 7.48 7.75 3.35
CA ALA A 210 8.38 8.19 2.28
C ALA A 210 7.79 9.37 1.49
N ARG A 211 6.47 9.39 1.28
CA ARG A 211 5.76 10.51 0.62
C ARG A 211 5.76 11.80 1.44
N TRP A 212 5.95 11.72 2.76
CA TRP A 212 6.28 12.88 3.59
C TRP A 212 7.78 13.22 3.49
N PHE A 213 8.66 12.25 3.70
CA PHE A 213 10.10 12.45 3.88
C PHE A 213 10.78 13.19 2.73
N GLY A 214 10.53 12.78 1.48
CA GLY A 214 11.15 13.39 0.30
C GLY A 214 10.84 14.89 0.20
N PRO A 215 9.56 15.29 0.07
CA PRO A 215 9.14 16.69 0.06
C PRO A 215 9.63 17.50 1.27
N ALA A 216 9.53 16.94 2.48
CA ALA A 216 9.92 17.61 3.72
C ALA A 216 11.40 18.02 3.73
N LEU A 217 12.27 17.21 3.11
CA LEU A 217 13.69 17.52 2.97
C LEU A 217 13.93 18.78 2.11
N TYR A 218 13.21 18.92 1.01
CA TYR A 218 13.32 20.09 0.12
C TYR A 218 12.61 21.33 0.66
N ASN A 219 11.52 21.15 1.42
CA ASN A 219 10.79 22.24 2.05
C ASN A 219 11.39 22.68 3.40
N ALA A 220 12.40 21.96 3.91
CA ALA A 220 13.02 22.19 5.22
C ALA A 220 11.99 22.31 6.38
N THR A 221 10.92 21.53 6.33
CA THR A 221 9.83 21.57 7.31
C THR A 221 9.62 20.20 7.95
N TYR A 222 9.85 20.13 9.26
CA TYR A 222 9.82 18.89 10.03
C TYR A 222 8.90 18.96 11.27
N SER A 223 8.13 20.04 11.40
CA SER A 223 7.13 20.17 12.46
C SER A 223 6.14 19.01 12.39
N GLU A 224 5.81 18.43 13.55
CA GLU A 224 4.81 17.36 13.67
C GLU A 224 5.12 16.11 12.81
N PHE A 225 6.38 15.92 12.40
CA PHE A 225 6.79 14.83 11.52
C PHE A 225 6.29 13.44 11.96
N TRP A 226 6.20 13.24 13.27
CA TRP A 226 5.75 12.00 13.89
C TRP A 226 4.33 11.60 13.44
N VAL A 227 3.48 12.55 13.02
CA VAL A 227 2.14 12.29 12.48
C VAL A 227 2.21 11.36 11.26
N TRP A 228 3.11 11.64 10.32
CA TRP A 228 3.27 10.87 9.07
C TRP A 228 4.19 9.66 9.21
N ILE A 229 4.76 9.43 10.40
CA ILE A 229 5.50 8.21 10.72
C ILE A 229 4.64 7.27 11.55
N VAL A 230 4.18 7.74 12.71
CA VAL A 230 3.43 6.95 13.70
C VAL A 230 2.06 6.57 13.16
N GLY A 231 1.31 7.52 12.60
CA GLY A 231 -0.03 7.27 12.07
C GLY A 231 -0.03 6.14 11.04
N PRO A 232 0.70 6.28 9.92
CA PRO A 232 0.75 5.25 8.89
C PRO A 232 1.25 3.89 9.40
N CYS A 233 2.33 3.87 10.20
CA CYS A 233 2.88 2.61 10.74
C CYS A 233 1.87 1.90 11.65
N LEU A 234 1.19 2.61 12.56
CA LEU A 234 0.17 2.03 13.43
C LEU A 234 -0.99 1.47 12.60
N GLY A 235 -1.51 2.24 11.65
CA GLY A 235 -2.59 1.81 10.77
C GLY A 235 -2.26 0.54 9.98
N ALA A 236 -1.08 0.52 9.36
CA ALA A 236 -0.62 -0.61 8.57
C ALA A 236 -0.42 -1.88 9.42
N ILE A 237 0.22 -1.76 10.59
CA ILE A 237 0.43 -2.88 11.51
C ILE A 237 -0.91 -3.44 11.98
N LEU A 238 -1.84 -2.58 12.42
CA LEU A 238 -3.16 -3.01 12.88
C LEU A 238 -3.93 -3.75 11.78
N ALA A 239 -3.90 -3.26 10.54
CA ALA A 239 -4.52 -3.93 9.40
C ALA A 239 -3.91 -5.30 9.12
N GLY A 240 -2.58 -5.39 9.11
CA GLY A 240 -1.87 -6.64 8.88
C GLY A 240 -2.17 -7.68 9.97
N VAL A 241 -2.14 -7.27 11.25
CA VAL A 241 -2.48 -8.14 12.38
C VAL A 241 -3.94 -8.59 12.32
N ALA A 242 -4.88 -7.67 12.10
CA ALA A 242 -6.30 -8.00 11.99
C ALA A 242 -6.57 -9.01 10.86
N TYR A 243 -5.91 -8.84 9.71
CA TYR A 243 -6.08 -9.74 8.57
C TYR A 243 -5.43 -11.11 8.80
N GLN A 244 -4.18 -11.12 9.26
CA GLN A 244 -3.40 -12.35 9.48
C GLN A 244 -4.05 -13.26 10.54
N PHE A 245 -4.45 -12.68 11.66
CA PHE A 245 -4.89 -13.44 12.83
C PHE A 245 -6.41 -13.51 12.99
N GLY A 246 -7.16 -12.61 12.34
CA GLY A 246 -8.62 -12.63 12.30
C GLY A 246 -9.14 -13.20 10.97
N PHE A 247 -9.09 -12.41 9.90
CA PHE A 247 -9.80 -12.70 8.66
C PHE A 247 -9.33 -13.96 7.92
N LEU A 248 -8.02 -14.24 7.90
CA LEU A 248 -7.50 -15.46 7.27
C LEU A 248 -7.85 -16.75 8.04
N ARG A 249 -8.07 -16.66 9.35
CA ARG A 249 -8.40 -17.80 10.21
C ARG A 249 -9.90 -18.07 10.34
N ALA A 250 -10.74 -17.16 9.82
CA ALA A 250 -12.18 -17.32 9.87
C ALA A 250 -12.63 -18.55 9.04
N PRO A 251 -13.46 -19.45 9.60
CA PRO A 251 -13.99 -20.61 8.89
C PRO A 251 -14.72 -20.21 7.61
N ARG A 252 -14.69 -21.06 6.58
CA ARG A 252 -15.59 -20.92 5.44
C ARG A 252 -17.02 -21.10 5.94
N GLY A 253 -17.84 -20.07 5.79
CA GLY A 253 -19.30 -20.17 5.90
C GLY A 253 -19.89 -20.96 4.75
#